data_AF-A0A973CQX1-F1
#
_entry.id   AF-A0A973CQX1-F1
#
_cell.length_a   1.000
_cell.length_b   1.000
_cell.length_c   1.000
_cell.angle_alpha   90.00
_cell.angle_beta   90.00
_cell.angle_gamma   90.00
#
_symmetry.space_group_name_H-M   'P 1'
#
loop_
_entity.id
_entity.type
_entity.pdbx_description
1 polymer ?
#
loop_
_entity_poly.entity_id
_entity_poly.type
_entity_poly.pdbx_seq_one_letter_code
_entity_poly.pdbx_strand_id
1 'polypeptide(L)'
;MSAPATDASPTAPGDLFPVGRVFVNAPFDYLVIGGGLSLLTFAALLGSGGLIQPSFATLSIPFLALALNSAHFAASTVRLYTKPGSFSDWPFLTMGLPLVTLAVLGVAILWPEAIGTNLSALYLTWSPFHYAAQAFGLACMYHYRSGGTLSVTERQLLYATCLLPFLYSFLFAQGAGLAWFLPDSWLAPAPSLAHAFPALRLSFAALVFTAPVALATLRVVKGEQGLPLISWLVIVANGVWWVVFTYFEAFVWATIFHGLQYLAIVMIFHVRDHSAQANNHRAPRVLALRFYGASLVLGFLLFNIWPFAYLLAGFGLAESMLLCAAVINIHHFIVDRYIWRLRKDPNNQVAMRR
;
A
#
# COMPACT_ATOMS: atom_id res chain seq x y z
N MET A 1 -61.56 -6.38 1.53
CA MET A 1 -60.71 -7.56 1.77
C MET A 1 -59.28 -7.07 1.84
N SER A 2 -58.74 -6.95 3.05
CA SER A 2 -57.39 -6.46 3.32
C SER A 2 -56.42 -7.63 3.17
N ALA A 3 -55.41 -7.51 2.32
CA ALA A 3 -54.39 -8.54 2.17
C ALA A 3 -53.60 -8.69 3.49
N PRO A 4 -53.32 -9.91 3.96
CA PRO A 4 -52.55 -10.13 5.18
C PRO A 4 -51.11 -9.64 4.95
N ALA A 5 -50.62 -8.85 5.92
CA ALA A 5 -49.23 -8.43 5.97
C ALA A 5 -48.36 -9.69 6.04
N THR A 6 -47.51 -9.88 5.03
CA THR A 6 -46.49 -10.93 5.04
C THR A 6 -45.50 -10.62 6.17
N ASP A 7 -45.55 -11.41 7.23
CA ASP A 7 -44.55 -11.41 8.31
C ASP A 7 -43.16 -11.61 7.69
N ALA A 8 -42.35 -10.55 7.70
CA ALA A 8 -40.95 -10.64 7.32
C ALA A 8 -40.25 -11.54 8.33
N SER A 9 -39.84 -12.73 7.89
CA SER A 9 -39.04 -13.63 8.72
C SER A 9 -37.79 -12.89 9.23
N PRO A 10 -37.41 -13.06 10.50
CA PRO A 10 -36.24 -12.39 11.05
C PRO A 10 -35.00 -12.76 10.24
N THR A 11 -34.37 -11.75 9.63
CA THR A 11 -33.10 -11.92 8.93
C THR A 11 -32.07 -12.46 9.93
N ALA A 12 -31.44 -13.58 9.58
CA ALA A 12 -30.39 -14.18 10.40
C ALA A 12 -29.33 -13.12 10.78
N PRO A 13 -28.79 -13.14 12.01
CA PRO A 13 -27.81 -12.17 12.45
C PRO A 13 -26.59 -12.16 11.51
N GLY A 14 -26.12 -10.97 11.15
CA GLY A 14 -24.95 -10.80 10.30
C GLY A 14 -23.68 -11.38 10.96
N ASP A 15 -22.87 -12.10 10.19
CA ASP A 15 -21.54 -12.52 10.63
C ASP A 15 -20.61 -11.30 10.70
N LEU A 16 -19.84 -11.20 11.78
CA LEU A 16 -18.87 -10.14 12.01
C LEU A 16 -17.61 -10.31 11.15
N PHE A 17 -17.26 -11.57 10.85
CA PHE A 17 -16.05 -11.94 10.11
C PHE A 17 -16.33 -12.99 9.02
N PRO A 18 -17.19 -12.67 8.03
CA PRO A 18 -17.44 -13.60 6.94
C PRO A 18 -16.12 -13.91 6.22
N VAL A 19 -15.90 -15.17 5.83
CA VAL A 19 -14.67 -15.61 5.14
C VAL A 19 -14.41 -14.73 3.91
N GLY A 20 -15.44 -14.51 3.09
CA GLY A 20 -15.37 -13.72 1.86
C GLY A 20 -14.89 -14.53 0.66
N ARG A 21 -14.88 -13.90 -0.52
CA ARG A 21 -14.49 -14.53 -1.79
C ARG A 21 -13.05 -14.19 -2.20
N VAL A 22 -12.34 -15.17 -2.75
CA VAL A 22 -10.93 -15.09 -3.15
C VAL A 22 -10.75 -14.80 -4.65
N PHE A 23 -9.67 -14.14 -5.05
CA PHE A 23 -9.26 -13.91 -6.44
C PHE A 23 -8.58 -15.12 -7.06
N VAL A 24 -7.70 -15.80 -6.33
CA VAL A 24 -6.93 -16.95 -6.83
C VAL A 24 -7.29 -18.22 -6.06
N ASN A 25 -6.93 -18.29 -4.78
CA ASN A 25 -7.28 -19.37 -3.86
C ASN A 25 -7.10 -18.88 -2.42
N ALA A 26 -7.69 -19.57 -1.44
CA ALA A 26 -7.63 -19.12 -0.04
C ALA A 26 -6.19 -18.94 0.48
N PRO A 27 -5.28 -19.94 0.43
CA PRO A 27 -3.91 -19.73 0.92
C PRO A 27 -3.23 -18.50 0.33
N PHE A 28 -3.31 -18.31 -0.98
CA PHE A 28 -2.69 -17.17 -1.66
C PHE A 28 -3.32 -15.84 -1.22
N ASP A 29 -4.64 -15.75 -1.25
CA ASP A 29 -5.34 -14.51 -0.93
C ASP A 29 -5.20 -14.12 0.55
N TYR A 30 -5.24 -15.08 1.49
CA TYR A 30 -5.09 -14.78 2.93
C TYR A 30 -3.63 -14.49 3.30
N LEU A 31 -2.66 -15.28 2.81
CA LEU A 31 -1.26 -15.12 3.17
C LEU A 31 -0.60 -13.97 2.42
N VAL A 32 -0.81 -13.87 1.11
CA VAL A 32 -0.11 -12.90 0.25
C VAL A 32 -0.85 -11.57 0.22
N ILE A 33 -2.09 -11.55 -0.31
CA ILE A 33 -2.83 -10.29 -0.51
C ILE A 33 -3.36 -9.75 0.82
N GLY A 34 -3.87 -10.63 1.68
CA GLY A 34 -4.39 -10.30 3.00
C GLY A 34 -3.32 -9.83 3.98
N GLY A 35 -2.03 -10.11 3.71
CA GLY A 35 -0.94 -9.80 4.62
C GLY A 35 -0.76 -10.81 5.74
N GLY A 36 -1.41 -11.98 5.70
CA GLY A 36 -1.23 -13.03 6.70
C GLY A 36 0.22 -13.52 6.81
N LEU A 37 0.95 -13.61 5.68
CA LEU A 37 2.38 -13.93 5.68
C LEU A 37 3.18 -12.89 6.45
N SER A 38 2.86 -11.59 6.33
CA SER A 38 3.54 -10.53 7.07
C SER A 38 3.36 -10.70 8.58
N LEU A 39 2.14 -10.99 9.02
CA LEU A 39 1.83 -11.21 10.44
C LEU A 39 2.55 -12.44 10.99
N LEU A 40 2.60 -13.55 10.23
CA LEU A 40 3.34 -14.75 10.62
C LEU A 40 4.84 -14.50 10.70
N THR A 41 5.41 -13.78 9.72
CA THR A 41 6.82 -13.38 9.73
C THR A 41 7.12 -12.54 10.97
N PHE A 42 6.27 -11.58 11.31
CA PHE A 42 6.48 -10.77 12.52
C PHE A 42 6.35 -11.54 13.81
N ALA A 43 5.36 -12.43 13.93
CA ALA A 43 5.23 -13.28 15.11
C ALA A 43 6.50 -14.14 15.32
N ALA A 44 7.05 -14.69 14.24
CA ALA A 44 8.31 -15.44 14.28
C ALA A 44 9.51 -14.55 14.66
N LEU A 45 9.62 -13.36 14.07
CA LEU A 45 10.71 -12.42 14.37
C LEU A 45 10.68 -11.95 15.83
N LEU A 46 9.50 -11.56 16.33
CA LEU A 46 9.29 -11.19 17.73
C LEU A 46 9.63 -12.35 18.68
N GLY A 47 9.20 -13.57 18.35
CA GLY A 47 9.52 -14.78 19.12
C GLY A 47 11.02 -15.13 19.12
N SER A 48 11.77 -14.72 18.10
CA SER A 48 13.22 -14.96 17.98
C SER A 48 14.11 -13.89 18.63
N GLY A 49 13.52 -12.86 19.26
CA GLY A 49 14.26 -11.83 19.99
C GLY A 49 14.93 -10.76 19.13
N GLY A 50 14.55 -10.63 17.86
CA GLY A 50 15.07 -9.57 16.99
C GLY A 50 14.36 -9.48 15.63
N LEU A 51 14.05 -8.27 15.19
CA LEU A 51 13.30 -7.99 13.96
C LEU A 51 14.16 -7.96 12.71
N ILE A 52 15.46 -7.73 12.87
CA ILE A 52 16.45 -7.75 11.79
C ILE A 52 17.69 -8.47 12.33
N GLN A 53 17.76 -9.78 12.09
CA GLN A 53 18.97 -10.54 12.39
C GLN A 53 20.07 -10.14 11.38
N PRO A 54 21.30 -9.81 11.81
CA PRO A 54 22.35 -9.31 10.90
C PRO A 54 22.66 -10.21 9.70
N SER A 55 22.59 -11.54 9.89
CA SER A 55 22.79 -12.53 8.84
C SER A 55 21.65 -12.54 7.81
N PHE A 56 20.40 -12.45 8.26
CA PHE A 56 19.23 -12.32 7.38
C PHE A 56 19.25 -10.98 6.62
N ALA A 57 19.67 -9.91 7.30
CA ALA A 57 19.74 -8.57 6.73
C ALA A 57 20.71 -8.49 5.55
N THR A 58 21.86 -9.15 5.66
CA THR A 58 22.94 -9.02 4.68
C THR A 58 22.66 -9.77 3.37
N LEU A 59 21.99 -10.93 3.44
CA LEU A 59 21.76 -11.77 2.26
C LEU A 59 20.34 -11.70 1.71
N SER A 60 19.33 -11.62 2.58
CA SER A 60 17.94 -11.76 2.16
C SER A 60 17.26 -10.43 1.86
N ILE A 61 17.59 -9.36 2.60
CA ILE A 61 16.94 -8.05 2.38
C ILE A 61 17.24 -7.48 0.98
N PRO A 62 18.47 -7.48 0.45
CA PRO A 62 18.73 -6.98 -0.90
C PRO A 62 17.95 -7.77 -1.97
N PHE A 63 17.88 -9.10 -1.81
CA PHE A 63 17.12 -9.95 -2.72
C PHE A 63 15.62 -9.65 -2.64
N LEU A 64 15.05 -9.54 -1.44
CA LEU A 64 13.63 -9.19 -1.25
C LEU A 64 13.33 -7.77 -1.74
N ALA A 65 14.24 -6.83 -1.51
CA ALA A 65 14.14 -5.46 -2.02
C ALA A 65 14.19 -5.41 -3.54
N LEU A 66 14.94 -6.29 -4.21
CA LEU A 66 14.91 -6.38 -5.67
C LEU A 66 13.65 -7.10 -6.17
N ALA A 67 13.42 -8.32 -5.70
CA ALA A 67 12.39 -9.22 -6.19
C ALA A 67 10.97 -8.74 -5.89
N LEU A 68 10.75 -8.12 -4.72
CA LEU A 68 9.43 -7.67 -4.30
C LEU A 68 9.31 -6.16 -4.47
N ASN A 69 10.23 -5.39 -3.90
CA ASN A 69 10.04 -3.94 -3.81
C ASN A 69 10.36 -3.20 -5.13
N SER A 70 11.54 -3.42 -5.70
CA SER A 70 11.94 -2.78 -6.96
C SER A 70 11.04 -3.22 -8.11
N ALA A 71 10.70 -4.51 -8.17
CA ALA A 71 9.73 -5.03 -9.13
C ALA A 71 8.32 -4.44 -8.91
N HIS A 72 7.87 -4.27 -7.66
CA HIS A 72 6.62 -3.61 -7.33
C HIS A 72 6.53 -2.18 -7.89
N PHE A 73 7.56 -1.35 -7.64
CA PHE A 73 7.56 0.02 -8.14
C PHE A 73 7.49 0.08 -9.66
N ALA A 74 8.29 -0.75 -10.32
CA ALA A 74 8.31 -0.87 -11.77
C ALA A 74 7.01 -1.43 -12.34
N ALA A 75 6.27 -2.27 -11.61
CA ALA A 75 5.04 -2.90 -12.09
C ALA A 75 3.94 -1.88 -12.44
N SER A 76 3.84 -0.75 -11.74
CA SER A 76 2.91 0.33 -12.09
C SER A 76 3.28 0.96 -13.43
N THR A 77 4.57 1.21 -13.66
CA THR A 77 5.08 1.71 -14.94
C THR A 77 4.84 0.68 -16.04
N VAL A 78 5.26 -0.57 -15.87
CA VAL A 78 5.02 -1.63 -16.87
C VAL A 78 3.53 -1.73 -17.19
N ARG A 79 2.64 -1.70 -16.19
CA ARG A 79 1.19 -1.71 -16.41
C ARG A 79 0.69 -0.48 -17.16
N LEU A 80 1.16 0.73 -16.80
CA LEU A 80 0.79 1.97 -17.47
C LEU A 80 1.12 1.90 -18.96
N TYR A 81 2.33 1.46 -19.32
CA TYR A 81 2.80 1.45 -20.71
C TYR A 81 2.29 0.26 -21.53
N THR A 82 1.94 -0.86 -20.89
CA THR A 82 1.39 -2.04 -21.58
C THR A 82 -0.13 -1.98 -21.76
N LYS A 83 -0.82 -1.04 -21.10
CA LYS A 83 -2.26 -0.84 -21.29
C LYS A 83 -2.54 -0.22 -22.68
N PRO A 84 -3.38 -0.84 -23.53
CA PRO A 84 -3.76 -0.27 -24.82
C PRO A 84 -4.37 1.14 -24.66
N GLY A 85 -3.98 2.07 -25.55
CA GLY A 85 -4.47 3.46 -25.52
C GLY A 85 -3.86 4.36 -24.44
N SER A 86 -2.98 3.84 -23.58
CA SER A 86 -2.45 4.62 -22.44
C SER A 86 -1.74 5.91 -22.85
N PHE A 87 -0.96 5.90 -23.94
CA PHE A 87 -0.27 7.08 -24.45
C PHE A 87 -1.20 8.18 -24.96
N SER A 88 -2.33 7.81 -25.59
CA SER A 88 -3.32 8.77 -26.07
C SER A 88 -4.20 9.30 -24.94
N ASP A 89 -4.55 8.42 -24.00
CA ASP A 89 -5.48 8.74 -22.92
C ASP A 89 -4.79 9.53 -21.79
N TRP A 90 -3.49 9.29 -21.55
CA TRP A 90 -2.74 9.84 -20.42
C TRP A 90 -1.34 10.35 -20.81
N PRO A 91 -1.21 11.25 -21.80
CA PRO A 91 0.09 11.67 -22.34
C PRO A 91 0.99 12.34 -21.30
N PHE A 92 0.41 13.10 -20.36
CA PHE A 92 1.19 13.64 -19.24
C PHE A 92 1.74 12.52 -18.37
N LEU A 93 0.96 11.49 -18.06
CA LEU A 93 1.40 10.42 -17.18
C LEU A 93 2.47 9.52 -17.82
N THR A 94 2.38 9.28 -19.12
CA THR A 94 3.31 8.42 -19.88
C THR A 94 4.53 9.17 -20.42
N MET A 95 4.53 10.50 -20.47
CA MET A 95 5.67 11.27 -21.02
C MET A 95 6.06 12.45 -20.15
N GLY A 96 5.10 13.29 -19.76
CA GLY A 96 5.37 14.49 -18.98
C GLY A 96 5.90 14.19 -17.57
N LEU A 97 5.24 13.30 -16.83
CA LEU A 97 5.58 12.96 -15.47
C LEU A 97 6.99 12.35 -15.35
N PRO A 98 7.42 11.37 -16.19
CA PRO A 98 8.80 10.91 -16.21
C PRO A 98 9.82 12.05 -16.36
N LEU A 99 9.60 12.98 -17.30
CA LEU A 99 10.50 14.11 -17.52
C LEU A 99 10.54 15.07 -16.32
N VAL A 100 9.38 15.38 -15.74
CA VAL A 100 9.30 16.19 -14.52
C VAL A 100 10.05 15.51 -13.37
N THR A 101 9.88 14.20 -13.19
CA THR A 101 10.56 13.45 -12.13
C THR A 101 12.08 13.42 -12.33
N LEU A 102 12.57 13.32 -13.56
CA LEU A 102 14.00 13.43 -13.86
C LEU A 102 14.55 14.83 -13.59
N ALA A 103 13.79 15.88 -13.92
CA ALA A 103 14.17 17.26 -13.62
C ALA A 103 14.26 17.50 -12.11
N VAL A 104 13.25 17.04 -11.35
CA VAL A 104 13.25 17.09 -9.88
C VAL A 104 14.43 16.33 -9.29
N LEU A 105 14.75 15.14 -9.81
CA LEU A 105 15.93 14.37 -9.39
C LEU A 105 17.23 15.13 -9.63
N GLY A 106 17.41 15.70 -10.83
CA GLY A 106 18.60 16.48 -11.16
C GLY A 106 18.79 17.69 -10.24
N VAL A 107 17.71 18.43 -10.00
CA VAL A 107 17.68 19.57 -9.06
C VAL A 107 18.00 19.11 -7.63
N ALA A 108 17.42 18.00 -7.18
CA ALA A 108 17.66 17.47 -5.83
C ALA A 108 19.11 17.03 -5.62
N ILE A 109 19.75 16.45 -6.64
CA ILE A 109 21.17 16.03 -6.61
C ILE A 109 22.12 17.23 -6.69
N LEU A 110 21.74 18.32 -7.38
CA LEU A 110 22.53 19.55 -7.40
C LEU A 110 22.46 20.33 -6.08
N TRP A 111 21.36 20.18 -5.33
CA TRP A 111 21.14 20.85 -4.05
C TRP A 111 20.62 19.87 -2.98
N PRO A 112 21.45 18.90 -2.53
CA PRO A 112 21.02 17.87 -1.59
C PRO A 112 20.46 18.41 -0.29
N GLU A 113 21.13 19.38 0.32
CA GLU A 113 20.74 19.89 1.62
C GLU A 113 19.40 20.62 1.57
N ALA A 114 19.19 21.44 0.55
CA ALA A 114 18.00 22.26 0.40
C ALA A 114 16.80 21.50 -0.20
N ILE A 115 17.04 20.63 -1.18
CA ILE A 115 15.97 19.97 -1.96
C ILE A 115 15.99 18.46 -1.75
N GLY A 116 17.17 17.83 -1.78
CA GLY A 116 17.30 16.37 -1.59
C GLY A 116 16.77 15.87 -0.24
N THR A 117 17.07 16.56 0.86
CA THR A 117 16.55 16.24 2.20
C THR A 117 15.03 16.32 2.24
N ASN A 118 14.45 17.38 1.66
CA ASN A 118 13.00 17.57 1.60
C ASN A 118 12.31 16.53 0.71
N LEU A 119 12.93 16.15 -0.39
CA LEU A 119 12.44 15.09 -1.27
C LEU A 119 12.45 13.72 -0.56
N SER A 120 13.51 13.42 0.18
CA SER A 120 13.62 12.19 0.98
C SER A 120 12.59 12.18 2.11
N ALA A 121 12.43 13.29 2.82
CA ALA A 121 11.42 13.43 3.87
C ALA A 121 9.99 13.32 3.31
N LEU A 122 9.71 13.90 2.14
CA LEU A 122 8.44 13.73 1.44
C LEU A 122 8.19 12.25 1.10
N TYR A 123 9.19 11.56 0.54
CA TYR A 123 9.10 10.15 0.22
C TYR A 123 8.76 9.32 1.47
N LEU A 124 9.55 9.48 2.55
CA LEU A 124 9.33 8.76 3.80
C LEU A 124 7.94 9.07 4.35
N THR A 125 7.54 10.34 4.38
CA THR A 125 6.23 10.78 4.90
C THR A 125 5.05 10.26 4.09
N TRP A 126 5.17 10.20 2.77
CA TRP A 126 4.09 9.77 1.88
C TRP A 126 3.94 8.24 1.86
N SER A 127 5.01 7.48 2.08
CA SER A 127 4.96 6.02 1.99
C SER A 127 3.87 5.37 2.90
N PRO A 128 3.77 5.68 4.20
CA PRO A 128 2.69 5.13 5.03
C PRO A 128 1.28 5.55 4.56
N PHE A 129 1.11 6.77 4.03
CA PHE A 129 -0.17 7.19 3.45
C PHE A 129 -0.53 6.34 2.23
N HIS A 130 0.45 6.07 1.36
CA HIS A 130 0.26 5.22 0.19
C HIS A 130 -0.15 3.79 0.61
N TYR A 131 0.49 3.23 1.65
CA TYR A 131 0.15 1.89 2.16
C TYR A 131 -1.26 1.85 2.76
N ALA A 132 -1.65 2.89 3.52
CA ALA A 132 -3.00 3.06 4.02
C ALA A 132 -4.06 3.16 2.91
N ALA A 133 -3.76 3.89 1.83
CA ALA A 133 -4.65 4.01 0.68
C ALA A 133 -4.80 2.66 -0.06
N GLN A 134 -3.72 1.88 -0.20
CA GLN A 134 -3.79 0.51 -0.72
C GLN A 134 -4.63 -0.39 0.19
N ALA A 135 -4.43 -0.33 1.52
CA ALA A 135 -5.19 -1.12 2.47
C ALA A 135 -6.70 -0.87 2.35
N PHE A 136 -7.09 0.41 2.23
CA PHE A 136 -8.47 0.80 1.92
C PHE A 136 -8.97 0.23 0.59
N GLY A 137 -8.15 0.36 -0.47
CA GLY A 137 -8.49 -0.15 -1.79
C GLY A 137 -8.74 -1.67 -1.79
N LEU A 138 -7.85 -2.44 -1.18
CA LEU A 138 -7.98 -3.90 -1.05
C LEU A 138 -9.17 -4.30 -0.18
N ALA A 139 -9.37 -3.63 0.96
CA ALA A 139 -10.54 -3.88 1.81
C ALA A 139 -11.85 -3.66 1.06
N CYS A 140 -11.97 -2.56 0.32
CA CYS A 140 -13.13 -2.33 -0.55
C CYS A 140 -13.27 -3.41 -1.63
N MET A 141 -12.18 -3.77 -2.30
CA MET A 141 -12.20 -4.78 -3.36
C MET A 141 -12.70 -6.14 -2.86
N TYR A 142 -12.23 -6.61 -1.70
CA TYR A 142 -12.68 -7.89 -1.14
C TYR A 142 -14.10 -7.85 -0.58
N HIS A 143 -14.50 -6.73 0.03
CA HIS A 143 -15.89 -6.53 0.46
C HIS A 143 -16.84 -6.61 -0.73
N TYR A 144 -16.57 -5.83 -1.78
CA TYR A 144 -17.35 -5.87 -3.02
C TYR A 144 -17.26 -7.24 -3.68
N ARG A 145 -16.08 -7.88 -3.76
CA ARG A 145 -15.95 -9.23 -4.34
C ARG A 145 -16.82 -10.26 -3.60
N SER A 146 -17.01 -10.10 -2.31
CA SER A 146 -17.84 -10.96 -1.46
C SER A 146 -19.35 -10.69 -1.60
N GLY A 147 -19.75 -9.72 -2.43
CA GLY A 147 -21.15 -9.35 -2.67
C GLY A 147 -21.68 -8.27 -1.73
N GLY A 148 -20.83 -7.74 -0.84
CA GLY A 148 -21.18 -6.61 0.01
C GLY A 148 -21.28 -5.30 -0.78
N THR A 149 -22.00 -4.33 -0.21
CA THR A 149 -21.98 -2.94 -0.65
C THR A 149 -21.57 -2.06 0.52
N LEU A 150 -21.06 -0.86 0.24
CA LEU A 150 -20.74 0.14 1.26
C LEU A 150 -21.51 1.40 0.92
N SER A 151 -22.26 1.93 1.89
CA SER A 151 -22.78 3.29 1.76
C SER A 151 -21.62 4.31 1.71
N VAL A 152 -21.92 5.53 1.29
CA VAL A 152 -20.92 6.61 1.23
C VAL A 152 -20.26 6.83 2.61
N THR A 153 -21.07 6.85 3.68
CA THR A 153 -20.59 7.03 5.05
C THR A 153 -19.70 5.87 5.49
N GLU A 154 -20.09 4.62 5.23
CA GLU A 154 -19.29 3.46 5.63
C GLU A 154 -17.97 3.38 4.87
N ARG A 155 -17.98 3.76 3.60
CA ARG A 155 -16.77 3.87 2.80
C ARG A 155 -15.83 4.95 3.33
N GLN A 156 -16.37 6.10 3.77
CA GLN A 156 -15.58 7.16 4.42
C GLN A 156 -15.02 6.70 5.77
N LEU A 157 -15.82 6.01 6.58
CA LEU A 157 -15.36 5.44 7.85
C LEU A 157 -14.28 4.37 7.64
N LEU A 158 -14.46 3.49 6.66
CA LEU A 158 -13.44 2.51 6.29
C LEU A 158 -12.14 3.19 5.82
N TYR A 159 -12.25 4.25 5.02
CA TYR A 159 -11.09 5.04 4.60
C TYR A 159 -10.38 5.69 5.79
N ALA A 160 -11.12 6.31 6.70
CA ALA A 160 -10.58 6.89 7.92
C ALA A 160 -9.88 5.83 8.79
N THR A 161 -10.51 4.66 8.96
CA THR A 161 -9.94 3.51 9.68
C THR A 161 -8.62 3.05 9.07
N CYS A 162 -8.56 2.90 7.74
CA CYS A 162 -7.31 2.52 7.06
C CYS A 162 -6.22 3.59 7.13
N LEU A 163 -6.58 4.86 7.30
CA LEU A 163 -5.66 5.98 7.46
C LEU A 163 -5.07 6.12 8.87
N LEU A 164 -5.68 5.51 9.89
CA LEU A 164 -5.19 5.63 11.28
C LEU A 164 -3.72 5.21 11.46
N PRO A 165 -3.22 4.12 10.85
CA PRO A 165 -1.79 3.77 10.95
C PRO A 165 -0.89 4.83 10.29
N PHE A 166 -1.32 5.45 9.19
CA PHE A 166 -0.62 6.59 8.60
C PHE A 166 -0.61 7.78 9.56
N LEU A 167 -1.75 8.13 10.16
CA LEU A 167 -1.81 9.26 11.11
C LEU A 167 -0.92 9.01 12.33
N TYR A 168 -0.88 7.78 12.84
CA TYR A 168 0.07 7.38 13.88
C TYR A 168 1.52 7.60 13.44
N SER A 169 1.93 7.08 12.28
CA SER A 169 3.29 7.29 11.77
C SER A 169 3.58 8.75 11.49
N PHE A 170 2.63 9.49 10.92
CA PHE A 170 2.78 10.90 10.63
C PHE A 170 3.05 11.71 11.91
N LEU A 171 2.34 11.42 13.00
CA LEU A 171 2.50 12.16 14.25
C LEU A 171 3.74 11.76 15.05
N PHE A 172 4.20 10.51 14.95
CA PHE A 172 5.20 9.94 15.86
C PHE A 172 6.48 9.43 15.18
N ALA A 173 6.62 9.53 13.86
CA ALA A 173 7.86 9.19 13.18
C ALA A 173 8.95 10.24 13.44
N GLN A 174 10.17 9.77 13.69
CA GLN A 174 11.35 10.64 13.78
C GLN A 174 11.95 10.83 12.38
N GLY A 175 12.23 12.07 11.99
CA GLY A 175 12.81 12.41 10.68
C GLY A 175 11.86 12.27 9.48
N ALA A 176 10.58 12.02 9.72
CA ALA A 176 9.52 11.98 8.71
C ALA A 176 8.19 12.44 9.35
N GLY A 177 7.12 12.52 8.57
CA GLY A 177 5.82 12.91 9.09
C GLY A 177 5.78 14.37 9.54
N LEU A 178 5.23 14.61 10.72
CA LEU A 178 5.12 15.92 11.32
C LEU A 178 6.50 16.49 11.69
N ALA A 179 7.45 15.63 12.09
CA ALA A 179 8.82 16.05 12.43
C ALA A 179 9.59 16.66 11.25
N TRP A 180 9.14 16.41 10.01
CA TRP A 180 9.67 17.10 8.84
C TRP A 180 9.32 18.59 8.83
N PHE A 181 8.11 18.96 9.30
CA PHE A 181 7.63 20.35 9.31
C PHE A 181 7.85 21.05 10.65
N LEU A 182 7.86 20.29 11.74
CA LEU A 182 8.01 20.77 13.11
C LEU A 182 9.16 20.01 13.77
N PRO A 183 10.39 20.56 13.72
CA PRO A 183 11.55 19.94 14.33
C PRO A 183 11.35 19.71 15.83
N ASP A 184 11.90 18.61 16.37
CA ASP A 184 11.79 18.27 17.80
C ASP A 184 12.28 19.41 18.72
N SER A 185 13.25 20.20 18.26
CA SER A 185 13.77 21.37 18.99
C SER A 185 12.72 22.46 19.23
N TRP A 186 11.66 22.52 18.41
CA TRP A 186 10.54 23.45 18.58
C TRP A 186 9.52 22.95 19.61
N LEU A 187 9.45 21.63 19.81
CA LEU A 187 8.56 20.98 20.77
C LEU A 187 9.22 20.78 22.14
N ALA A 188 10.55 20.68 22.18
CA ALA A 188 11.35 20.50 23.40
C ALA A 188 11.05 21.52 24.53
N PRO A 189 10.77 22.81 24.25
CA PRO A 189 10.47 23.79 25.30
C PRO A 189 9.06 23.68 25.91
N ALA A 190 8.22 22.72 25.48
CA ALA A 190 6.83 22.59 25.93
C ALA A 190 6.60 21.32 26.79
N PRO A 191 6.82 21.38 28.12
CA PRO A 191 6.65 20.24 29.03
C PRO A 191 5.26 19.59 28.96
N SER A 192 4.21 20.39 28.74
CA SER A 192 2.84 19.88 28.60
C SER A 192 2.68 18.94 27.41
N LEU A 193 3.36 19.21 26.29
CA LEU A 193 3.36 18.32 25.13
C LEU A 193 4.12 17.03 25.45
N ALA A 194 5.29 17.11 26.10
CA ALA A 194 6.04 15.92 26.49
C ALA A 194 5.22 14.94 27.35
N HIS A 195 4.35 15.45 28.24
CA HIS A 195 3.44 14.62 29.03
C HIS A 195 2.22 14.11 28.25
N ALA A 196 1.71 14.88 27.28
CA ALA A 196 0.55 14.50 26.48
C ALA A 196 0.88 13.47 25.38
N PHE A 197 2.08 13.49 24.82
CA PHE A 197 2.48 12.65 23.70
C PHE A 197 2.36 11.15 23.97
N PRO A 198 2.79 10.59 25.12
CA PRO A 198 2.59 9.17 25.41
C PRO A 198 1.12 8.76 25.44
N ALA A 199 0.25 9.58 26.04
CA ALA A 199 -1.19 9.33 26.11
C ALA A 199 -1.83 9.40 24.70
N LEU A 200 -1.43 10.39 23.90
CA LEU A 200 -1.88 10.54 22.51
C LEU A 200 -1.45 9.35 21.66
N ARG A 201 -0.19 8.93 21.78
CA ARG A 201 0.37 7.77 21.07
C ARG A 201 -0.39 6.50 21.40
N LEU A 202 -0.63 6.24 22.70
CA LEU A 202 -1.42 5.09 23.14
C LEU A 202 -2.86 5.15 22.63
N SER A 203 -3.47 6.34 22.63
CA SER A 203 -4.84 6.55 22.14
C SER A 203 -4.96 6.26 20.65
N PHE A 204 -4.02 6.75 19.83
CA PHE A 204 -3.98 6.44 18.39
C PHE A 204 -3.71 4.95 18.14
N ALA A 205 -2.78 4.35 18.89
CA ALA A 205 -2.52 2.91 18.81
C ALA A 205 -3.77 2.07 19.11
N ALA A 206 -4.52 2.43 20.17
CA ALA A 206 -5.78 1.77 20.50
C ALA A 206 -6.83 1.99 19.40
N LEU A 207 -6.92 3.20 18.85
CA LEU A 207 -7.87 3.54 17.79
C LEU A 207 -7.62 2.73 16.51
N VAL A 208 -6.34 2.52 16.13
CA VAL A 208 -5.94 1.70 14.97
C VAL A 208 -6.58 0.31 15.00
N PHE A 209 -6.66 -0.33 16.17
CA PHE A 209 -7.18 -1.69 16.31
C PHE A 209 -8.66 -1.75 16.70
N THR A 210 -9.20 -0.72 17.34
CA THR A 210 -10.61 -0.69 17.78
C THR A 210 -11.57 -0.12 16.72
N ALA A 211 -11.13 0.86 15.91
CA ALA A 211 -11.97 1.45 14.86
C ALA A 211 -12.47 0.44 13.81
N PRO A 212 -11.66 -0.52 13.31
CA PRO A 212 -12.17 -1.58 12.42
C PRO A 212 -13.26 -2.44 13.09
N VAL A 213 -13.11 -2.76 14.39
CA VAL A 213 -14.08 -3.55 15.16
C VAL A 213 -15.37 -2.79 15.32
N ALA A 214 -15.29 -1.52 15.73
CA ALA A 214 -16.46 -0.65 15.84
C ALA A 214 -17.21 -0.56 14.50
N LEU A 215 -16.52 -0.38 13.37
CA LEU A 215 -17.15 -0.35 12.05
C LEU A 215 -17.87 -1.66 11.71
N ALA A 216 -17.23 -2.81 11.91
CA ALA A 216 -17.85 -4.10 11.61
C ALA A 216 -19.05 -4.39 12.53
N THR A 217 -18.95 -4.07 13.82
CA THR A 217 -20.05 -4.21 14.78
C THR A 217 -21.22 -3.30 14.40
N LEU A 218 -20.95 -2.04 14.03
CA LEU A 218 -22.00 -1.11 13.56
C LEU A 218 -22.73 -1.65 12.33
N ARG A 219 -22.05 -2.36 11.43
CA ARG A 219 -22.67 -3.01 10.27
C ARG A 219 -23.54 -4.19 10.68
N VAL A 220 -23.05 -5.06 11.54
CA VAL A 220 -23.82 -6.21 12.05
C VAL A 220 -25.08 -5.77 12.79
N VAL A 221 -24.99 -4.73 13.62
CA VAL A 221 -26.14 -4.16 14.35
C VAL A 221 -27.19 -3.57 13.39
N LYS A 222 -26.78 -3.09 12.22
CA LYS A 222 -27.70 -2.64 11.15
C LYS A 222 -28.29 -3.79 10.32
N GLY A 223 -28.01 -5.04 10.66
CA GLY A 223 -28.45 -6.22 9.90
C GLY A 223 -27.63 -6.48 8.64
N GLU A 224 -26.46 -5.84 8.50
CA GLU A 224 -25.54 -6.06 7.38
C GLU A 224 -24.43 -7.04 7.77
N GLN A 225 -23.78 -7.66 6.78
CA GLN A 225 -22.57 -8.42 7.04
C GLN A 225 -21.40 -7.49 7.39
N GLY A 226 -20.54 -7.97 8.29
CA GLY A 226 -19.24 -7.37 8.58
C GLY A 226 -18.31 -7.38 7.36
N LEU A 227 -17.11 -6.82 7.53
CA LEU A 227 -16.08 -6.87 6.48
C LEU A 227 -15.56 -8.31 6.34
N PRO A 228 -15.25 -8.79 5.13
CA PRO A 228 -14.71 -10.12 4.97
C PRO A 228 -13.33 -10.25 5.63
N LEU A 229 -12.99 -11.44 6.10
CA LEU A 229 -11.78 -11.73 6.88
C LEU A 229 -10.49 -11.27 6.15
N ILE A 230 -10.45 -11.30 4.82
CA ILE A 230 -9.30 -10.80 4.05
C ILE A 230 -9.16 -9.28 4.19
N SER A 231 -10.27 -8.52 4.18
CA SER A 231 -10.23 -7.07 4.42
C SER A 231 -9.71 -6.76 5.82
N TRP A 232 -10.14 -7.57 6.80
CA TRP A 232 -9.63 -7.50 8.16
C TRP A 232 -8.12 -7.71 8.24
N LEU A 233 -7.61 -8.77 7.61
CA LEU A 233 -6.17 -9.03 7.62
C LEU A 233 -5.38 -7.88 7.00
N VAL A 234 -5.85 -7.29 5.90
CA VAL A 234 -5.17 -6.15 5.27
C VAL A 234 -5.10 -4.96 6.23
N ILE A 235 -6.22 -4.63 6.89
CA ILE A 235 -6.32 -3.50 7.82
C ILE A 235 -5.42 -3.75 9.04
N VAL A 236 -5.49 -4.96 9.62
CA VAL A 236 -4.70 -5.34 10.79
C VAL A 236 -3.21 -5.40 10.46
N ALA A 237 -2.82 -5.95 9.31
CA ALA A 237 -1.42 -5.97 8.86
C ALA A 237 -0.87 -4.54 8.75
N ASN A 238 -1.60 -3.63 8.10
CA ASN A 238 -1.21 -2.22 8.02
C ASN A 238 -1.11 -1.56 9.40
N GLY A 239 -2.02 -1.87 10.34
CA GLY A 239 -1.93 -1.40 11.72
C GLY A 239 -0.71 -1.93 12.47
N VAL A 240 -0.43 -3.23 12.36
CA VAL A 240 0.71 -3.89 13.00
C VAL A 240 2.03 -3.29 12.53
N TRP A 241 2.18 -3.06 11.21
CA TRP A 241 3.41 -2.47 10.65
C TRP A 241 3.81 -1.20 11.38
N TRP A 242 2.88 -0.29 11.59
CA TRP A 242 3.20 1.05 12.08
C TRP A 242 3.13 1.20 13.59
N VAL A 243 2.27 0.44 14.28
CA VAL A 243 2.06 0.59 15.73
C VAL A 243 3.04 -0.25 16.55
N VAL A 244 3.36 -1.46 16.08
CA VAL A 244 4.16 -2.45 16.85
C VAL A 244 5.66 -2.20 16.70
N PHE A 245 6.10 -1.68 15.56
CA PHE A 245 7.52 -1.54 15.23
C PHE A 245 8.00 -0.10 15.33
N THR A 246 9.33 0.08 15.40
CA THR A 246 9.93 1.40 15.17
C THR A 246 9.63 1.83 13.74
N TYR A 247 9.65 3.14 13.48
CA TYR A 247 9.33 3.67 12.16
C TYR A 247 10.21 3.07 11.04
N PHE A 248 11.51 2.88 11.29
CA PHE A 248 12.42 2.33 10.29
C PHE A 248 12.18 0.84 10.04
N GLU A 249 11.98 0.04 11.08
CA GLU A 249 11.63 -1.38 10.94
C GLU A 249 10.30 -1.56 10.22
N ALA A 250 9.30 -0.77 10.63
CA ALA A 250 8.00 -0.68 9.98
C ALA A 250 8.17 -0.36 8.49
N PHE A 251 8.98 0.66 8.17
CA PHE A 251 9.23 1.08 6.82
C PHE A 251 9.85 -0.03 5.96
N VAL A 252 10.89 -0.71 6.43
CA VAL A 252 11.55 -1.81 5.70
C VAL A 252 10.56 -2.94 5.42
N TRP A 253 9.86 -3.41 6.46
CA TRP A 253 8.99 -4.56 6.33
C TRP A 253 7.66 -4.26 5.61
N ALA A 254 7.04 -3.12 5.92
CA ALA A 254 5.84 -2.66 5.24
C ALA A 254 6.11 -2.53 3.75
N THR A 255 7.26 -1.97 3.37
CA THR A 255 7.63 -1.83 1.96
C THR A 255 7.72 -3.18 1.24
N ILE A 256 8.31 -4.20 1.87
CA ILE A 256 8.40 -5.57 1.31
C ILE A 256 7.02 -6.19 1.15
N PHE A 257 6.20 -6.19 2.21
CA PHE A 257 4.90 -6.87 2.20
C PHE A 257 3.83 -6.11 1.42
N HIS A 258 3.85 -4.77 1.45
CA HIS A 258 3.08 -3.90 0.56
C HIS A 258 3.41 -4.21 -0.90
N GLY A 259 4.71 -4.28 -1.22
CA GLY A 259 5.17 -4.61 -2.57
C GLY A 259 4.68 -5.97 -3.03
N LEU A 260 4.72 -6.98 -2.15
CA LEU A 260 4.20 -8.32 -2.41
C LEU A 260 2.66 -8.31 -2.66
N GLN A 261 1.89 -7.65 -1.79
CA GLN A 261 0.43 -7.52 -1.92
C GLN A 261 0.06 -6.86 -3.25
N TYR A 262 0.74 -5.77 -3.57
CA TYR A 262 0.52 -5.02 -4.79
C TYR A 262 0.86 -5.84 -6.03
N LEU A 263 2.05 -6.46 -6.06
CA LEU A 263 2.49 -7.29 -7.18
C LEU A 263 1.49 -8.40 -7.49
N ALA A 264 0.95 -9.05 -6.46
CA ALA A 264 -0.08 -10.05 -6.61
C ALA A 264 -1.33 -9.47 -7.31
N ILE A 265 -1.85 -8.35 -6.81
CA ILE A 265 -3.07 -7.73 -7.33
C ILE A 265 -2.88 -7.16 -8.73
N VAL A 266 -1.83 -6.38 -8.96
CA VAL A 266 -1.56 -5.77 -10.27
C VAL A 266 -1.33 -6.85 -11.33
N MET A 267 -0.69 -7.98 -10.99
CA MET A 267 -0.49 -9.11 -11.89
C MET A 267 -1.80 -9.80 -12.23
N ILE A 268 -2.69 -10.04 -11.25
CA ILE A 268 -4.03 -10.60 -11.48
C ILE A 268 -4.80 -9.73 -12.48
N PHE A 269 -4.82 -8.42 -12.27
CA PHE A 269 -5.50 -7.50 -13.19
C PHE A 269 -4.82 -7.44 -14.56
N HIS A 270 -3.49 -7.40 -14.62
CA HIS A 270 -2.76 -7.40 -15.88
C HIS A 270 -3.08 -8.64 -16.73
N VAL A 271 -3.04 -9.83 -16.13
CA VAL A 271 -3.36 -11.10 -16.80
C VAL A 271 -4.80 -11.10 -17.27
N ARG A 272 -5.76 -10.68 -16.43
CA ARG A 272 -7.19 -10.61 -16.81
C ARG A 272 -7.43 -9.64 -17.97
N ASP A 273 -6.87 -8.43 -17.89
CA ASP A 273 -7.02 -7.39 -18.93
C ASP A 273 -6.46 -7.87 -20.28
N HIS A 274 -5.35 -8.62 -20.27
CA HIS A 274 -4.72 -9.13 -21.50
C HIS A 274 -5.35 -10.41 -22.03
N SER A 275 -5.83 -11.31 -21.17
CA SER A 275 -6.54 -12.53 -21.58
C SER A 275 -7.92 -12.23 -22.17
N ALA A 276 -8.53 -11.10 -21.83
CA ALA A 276 -9.82 -10.66 -22.39
C ALA A 276 -9.71 -10.09 -23.82
N GLN A 277 -8.49 -9.88 -24.34
CA GLN A 277 -8.28 -9.35 -25.69
C GLN A 277 -8.48 -10.46 -26.73
N ALA A 278 -9.33 -10.21 -27.73
CA ALA A 278 -9.73 -11.20 -28.74
C ALA A 278 -8.56 -11.88 -29.48
N ASN A 279 -7.44 -11.18 -29.64
CA ASN A 279 -6.27 -11.64 -30.41
C ASN A 279 -5.15 -12.23 -29.53
N ASN A 280 -5.37 -12.42 -28.23
CA ASN A 280 -4.33 -12.91 -27.31
C ASN A 280 -4.60 -14.34 -26.85
N HIS A 281 -3.90 -15.30 -27.46
CA HIS A 281 -4.01 -16.73 -27.13
C HIS A 281 -2.96 -17.22 -26.12
N ARG A 282 -2.19 -16.31 -25.50
CA ARG A 282 -1.13 -16.70 -24.56
C ARG A 282 -1.73 -17.24 -23.26
N ALA A 283 -1.13 -18.31 -22.74
CA ALA A 283 -1.53 -18.86 -21.45
C ALA A 283 -1.35 -17.82 -20.32
N PRO A 284 -2.25 -17.79 -19.31
CA PRO A 284 -2.17 -16.84 -18.18
C PRO A 284 -0.82 -16.80 -17.47
N ARG A 285 -0.17 -17.97 -17.32
CA ARG A 285 1.16 -18.10 -16.70
C ARG A 285 2.25 -17.37 -17.48
N VAL A 286 2.17 -17.38 -18.82
CA VAL A 286 3.12 -16.69 -19.69
C VAL A 286 2.95 -15.17 -19.57
N LEU A 287 1.70 -14.69 -19.50
CA LEU A 287 1.41 -13.27 -19.29
C LEU A 287 1.95 -12.79 -17.93
N ALA A 288 1.70 -13.57 -16.87
CA ALA A 288 2.20 -13.30 -15.52
C ALA A 288 3.74 -13.24 -15.48
N LEU A 289 4.42 -14.25 -16.04
CA LEU A 289 5.89 -14.33 -16.04
C LEU A 289 6.52 -13.19 -16.84
N ARG A 290 5.95 -12.84 -18.00
CA ARG A 290 6.44 -11.71 -18.80
C ARG A 290 6.25 -10.37 -18.10
N PHE A 291 5.10 -10.17 -17.46
CA PHE A 291 4.83 -8.95 -16.70
C PHE A 291 5.79 -8.81 -15.51
N TYR A 292 5.94 -9.88 -14.71
CA TYR A 292 6.86 -9.88 -13.58
C TYR A 292 8.32 -9.73 -14.03
N GLY A 293 8.75 -10.46 -15.06
CA GLY A 293 10.09 -10.36 -15.62
C GLY A 293 10.42 -8.96 -16.13
N ALA A 294 9.50 -8.32 -16.85
CA ALA A 294 9.67 -6.93 -17.29
C ALA A 294 9.77 -5.97 -16.10
N SER A 295 8.94 -6.18 -15.07
CA SER A 295 8.96 -5.36 -13.84
C SER A 295 10.25 -5.54 -13.05
N LEU A 296 10.76 -6.77 -12.95
CA LEU A 296 12.01 -7.08 -12.26
C LEU A 296 13.21 -6.46 -12.97
N VAL A 297 13.29 -6.59 -14.31
CA VAL A 297 14.36 -5.98 -15.11
C VAL A 297 14.30 -4.46 -14.98
N LEU A 298 13.13 -3.84 -15.18
CA LEU A 298 13.01 -2.40 -15.05
C LEU A 298 13.32 -1.92 -13.62
N GLY A 299 12.87 -2.64 -12.59
CA GLY A 299 13.19 -2.36 -11.19
C GLY A 299 14.70 -2.44 -10.92
N PHE A 300 15.37 -3.45 -11.46
CA PHE A 300 16.83 -3.56 -11.37
C PHE A 300 17.53 -2.37 -12.02
N LEU A 301 17.15 -2.01 -13.25
CA LEU A 301 17.71 -0.86 -13.97
C LEU A 301 17.52 0.43 -13.17
N LEU A 302 16.33 0.67 -12.63
CA LEU A 302 16.00 1.92 -11.92
C LEU A 302 16.65 2.03 -10.55
N PHE A 303 16.69 0.96 -9.74
CA PHE A 303 17.19 1.04 -8.37
C PHE A 303 18.65 0.63 -8.21
N ASN A 304 19.21 -0.17 -9.12
CA ASN A 304 20.56 -0.70 -9.00
C ASN A 304 21.52 -0.18 -10.07
N ILE A 305 21.05 0.25 -11.25
CA ILE A 305 21.95 0.78 -12.30
C ILE A 305 21.88 2.31 -12.35
N TRP A 306 20.68 2.89 -12.41
CA TRP A 306 20.49 4.33 -12.59
C TRP A 306 21.24 5.21 -11.58
N PRO A 307 21.29 4.89 -10.27
CA PRO A 307 22.07 5.69 -9.32
C PRO A 307 23.56 5.79 -9.66
N PHE A 308 24.14 4.79 -10.33
CA PHE A 308 25.55 4.83 -10.74
C PHE A 308 25.82 5.85 -11.85
N ALA A 309 24.81 6.26 -12.63
CA ALA A 309 25.00 7.33 -13.60
C ALA A 309 25.39 8.66 -12.90
N TYR A 310 24.79 8.94 -11.75
CA TYR A 310 25.13 10.12 -10.94
C TYR A 310 26.46 9.94 -10.21
N LEU A 311 26.77 8.73 -9.72
CA LEU A 311 28.10 8.45 -9.18
C LEU A 311 29.20 8.71 -10.22
N LEU A 312 29.01 8.25 -11.46
CA LEU A 312 29.94 8.46 -12.56
C LEU A 312 30.04 9.94 -12.96
N ALA A 313 28.98 10.73 -12.72
CA ALA A 313 28.98 12.18 -12.90
C ALA A 313 29.64 12.95 -11.73
N GLY A 314 30.15 12.27 -10.71
CA GLY A 314 30.89 12.85 -9.58
C GLY A 314 30.09 13.08 -8.29
N PHE A 315 28.84 12.61 -8.22
CA PHE A 315 28.00 12.74 -7.03
C PHE A 315 28.23 11.60 -6.02
N GLY A 316 27.86 11.81 -4.75
CA GLY A 316 28.00 10.80 -3.70
C GLY A 316 27.10 9.57 -3.93
N LEU A 317 27.61 8.36 -3.64
CA LEU A 317 26.87 7.11 -3.84
C LEU A 317 25.60 7.04 -2.98
N ALA A 318 25.69 7.33 -1.68
CA ALA A 318 24.56 7.24 -0.76
C ALA A 318 23.44 8.20 -1.17
N GLU A 319 23.80 9.43 -1.54
CA GLU A 319 22.89 10.46 -2.00
C GLU A 319 22.23 10.07 -3.33
N SER A 320 23.01 9.61 -4.29
CA SER A 320 22.50 9.13 -5.58
C SER A 320 21.49 8.00 -5.40
N MET A 321 21.79 7.03 -4.52
CA MET A 321 20.89 5.91 -4.22
C MET A 321 19.60 6.39 -3.56
N LEU A 322 19.70 7.22 -2.52
CA LEU A 322 18.56 7.70 -1.74
C LEU A 322 17.63 8.58 -2.58
N LEU A 323 18.17 9.55 -3.32
CA LEU A 323 17.37 10.48 -4.12
C LEU A 323 16.74 9.80 -5.35
N CYS A 324 17.46 8.88 -6.01
CA CYS A 324 16.85 8.06 -7.05
C CYS A 324 15.68 7.25 -6.46
N ALA A 325 15.88 6.57 -5.34
CA ALA A 325 14.84 5.80 -4.70
C ALA A 325 13.62 6.68 -4.35
N ALA A 326 13.84 7.85 -3.74
CA ALA A 326 12.78 8.79 -3.38
C ALA A 326 11.96 9.25 -4.59
N VAL A 327 12.61 9.67 -5.68
CA VAL A 327 11.91 10.10 -6.90
C VAL A 327 11.14 8.95 -7.54
N ILE A 328 11.73 7.76 -7.66
CA ILE A 328 11.05 6.59 -8.25
C ILE A 328 9.81 6.23 -7.44
N ASN A 329 9.91 6.27 -6.11
CA ASN A 329 8.78 6.01 -5.22
C ASN A 329 7.67 7.05 -5.37
N ILE A 330 8.00 8.34 -5.39
CA ILE A 330 7.01 9.42 -5.56
C ILE A 330 6.34 9.32 -6.94
N HIS A 331 7.13 9.05 -7.99
CA HIS A 331 6.60 8.76 -9.32
C HIS A 331 5.59 7.61 -9.28
N HIS A 332 5.97 6.50 -8.64
CA HIS A 332 5.11 5.34 -8.45
C HIS A 332 3.81 5.70 -7.70
N PHE A 333 3.87 6.45 -6.60
CA PHE A 333 2.66 6.85 -5.84
C PHE A 333 1.66 7.62 -6.71
N ILE A 334 2.17 8.49 -7.58
CA ILE A 334 1.36 9.27 -8.52
C ILE A 334 0.75 8.32 -9.55
N VAL A 335 1.57 7.55 -10.28
CA VAL A 335 1.12 6.63 -11.33
C VAL A 335 0.08 5.65 -10.79
N ASP A 336 0.34 5.08 -9.62
CA ASP A 336 -0.53 4.10 -9.00
C ASP A 336 -1.92 4.66 -8.69
N ARG A 337 -1.97 5.88 -8.11
CA ARG A 337 -3.24 6.57 -7.86
C ARG A 337 -4.06 6.72 -9.14
N TYR A 338 -3.44 7.06 -10.26
CA TYR A 338 -4.15 7.16 -11.54
C TYR A 338 -4.61 5.80 -12.06
N ILE A 339 -3.74 4.79 -12.03
CA ILE A 339 -4.07 3.44 -12.49
C ILE A 339 -5.33 2.89 -11.82
N TRP A 340 -5.54 3.17 -10.53
CA TRP A 340 -6.70 2.68 -9.77
C TRP A 340 -7.90 3.63 -9.73
N ARG A 341 -7.72 4.95 -9.84
CA ARG A 341 -8.81 5.94 -9.75
C ARG A 341 -9.69 6.01 -11.01
N LEU A 342 -9.25 5.42 -12.12
CA LEU A 342 -9.88 5.54 -13.43
C LEU A 342 -11.07 4.60 -13.71
N ARG A 343 -11.71 4.03 -12.69
CA ARG A 343 -12.97 3.28 -12.83
C ARG A 343 -14.15 4.09 -12.26
N LYS A 344 -15.04 4.55 -13.15
CA LYS A 344 -16.25 5.36 -12.84
C LYS A 344 -17.30 4.48 -12.15
N ASP A 345 -17.56 4.69 -10.87
CA ASP A 345 -18.11 3.67 -9.97
C ASP A 345 -19.57 3.85 -9.47
N PRO A 346 -20.46 2.82 -9.53
CA PRO A 346 -21.50 2.56 -8.53
C PRO A 346 -21.34 1.23 -7.69
N ASN A 347 -20.21 1.03 -6.99
CA ASN A 347 -19.59 -0.17 -6.35
C ASN A 347 -18.69 -1.12 -7.23
N ASN A 348 -17.55 -0.72 -7.80
CA ASN A 348 -17.14 -0.92 -9.22
C ASN A 348 -17.07 -2.37 -9.72
N GLN A 349 -17.94 -2.81 -10.62
CA GLN A 349 -19.28 -3.26 -10.26
C GLN A 349 -19.17 -4.70 -9.66
N VAL A 350 -19.21 -4.76 -8.34
CA VAL A 350 -18.99 -5.88 -7.40
C VAL A 350 -17.61 -6.54 -7.59
N ALA A 351 -16.55 -5.72 -7.62
CA ALA A 351 -15.16 -6.10 -7.94
C ALA A 351 -15.01 -7.01 -9.19
N MET A 352 -16.00 -6.91 -10.09
CA MET A 352 -16.14 -7.42 -11.46
C MET A 352 -16.14 -8.97 -11.66
N ARG A 353 -17.02 -9.65 -10.90
CA ARG A 353 -17.76 -10.94 -11.07
C ARG A 353 -17.08 -12.25 -11.60
N ARG A 354 -17.23 -13.30 -10.76
CA ARG A 354 -16.68 -14.68 -10.71
C ARG A 354 -15.27 -14.86 -11.28
#